data_AF-A0A0N8PP56-F1
#
_entry.id   AF-A0A0N8PP56-F1
#
_cell.length_a   1.000
_cell.length_b   1.000
_cell.length_c   1.000
_cell.angle_alpha   90.00
_cell.angle_beta   90.00
_cell.angle_gamma   90.00
#
_symmetry.space_group_name_H-M   'P 1'
#
loop_
_entity.id
_entity.type
_entity.pdbx_description
1 polymer ?
#
loop_
_entity_poly.entity_id
_entity_poly.type
_entity_poly.pdbx_seq_one_letter_code
_entity_poly.pdbx_strand_id
1 'polypeptide(L)'
;QGSPVLRDDVVRIGSSASRSMTHPTRWIETLDSEGNLIIILTNDLTMDAVEIGDLYRRRWQIELFFKWIKQHLKVKSMYGKSENAVFNQLRIALIAFCLLLLLQLRVSHNGRVLLVYRCLQNTWAQPFEVFLRCLNRPPSRSSPGRKKMKHEQVFSQTLQQYVDGDIEHLDDLEYDPV
;
A
#
# COMPACT_ATOMS: atom_id res chain seq x y z
N GLN A 1 8.45 3.86 16.66
CA GLN A 1 9.04 5.05 17.30
C GLN A 1 8.39 6.25 16.61
N GLY A 2 7.70 7.10 17.38
CA GLY A 2 6.92 8.22 16.84
C GLY A 2 7.84 9.22 16.12
N SER A 3 7.31 9.90 15.10
CA SER A 3 8.05 10.98 14.44
C SER A 3 8.20 12.16 15.42
N PRO A 4 9.33 12.90 15.38
CA PRO A 4 9.51 14.08 16.20
C PRO A 4 8.50 15.17 15.78
N VAL A 5 7.77 15.70 16.76
CA VAL A 5 6.89 16.87 16.60
C VAL A 5 7.77 18.11 16.59
N LEU A 6 7.71 18.87 15.50
CA LEU A 6 8.48 20.11 15.32
C LEU A 6 7.76 21.31 15.93
N ARG A 7 6.44 21.31 15.86
CA ARG A 7 5.60 22.40 16.32
C ARG A 7 4.24 21.90 16.75
N ASP A 8 3.72 22.49 17.81
CA ASP A 8 2.40 22.21 18.34
C ASP A 8 1.80 23.49 18.93
N ASP A 9 0.82 24.06 18.24
CA ASP A 9 0.19 25.33 18.62
C ASP A 9 -1.33 25.27 18.49
N VAL A 10 -2.03 25.94 19.39
CA VAL A 10 -3.46 26.23 19.21
C VAL A 10 -3.59 27.49 18.36
N VAL A 11 -4.22 27.34 17.20
CA VAL A 11 -4.38 28.38 16.18
C VAL A 11 -5.86 28.65 15.90
N ARG A 12 -6.15 29.81 15.33
CA ARG A 12 -7.48 30.13 14.80
C ARG A 12 -7.35 30.43 13.32
N ILE A 13 -8.03 29.64 12.50
CA ILE A 13 -7.98 29.81 11.05
C ILE A 13 -8.89 30.96 10.63
N GLY A 14 -8.36 31.87 9.85
CA GLY A 14 -9.08 33.04 9.35
C GLY A 14 -8.13 34.14 8.92
N SER A 15 -8.66 35.10 8.18
CA SER A 15 -7.97 36.33 7.80
C SER A 15 -8.90 37.51 8.10
N SER A 16 -8.36 38.71 8.25
CA SER A 16 -9.16 39.93 8.44
C SER A 16 -10.18 40.17 7.31
N ALA A 17 -9.98 39.57 6.13
CA ALA A 17 -10.87 39.66 4.97
C ALA A 17 -11.85 38.46 4.81
N SER A 18 -11.77 37.42 5.65
CA SER A 18 -12.62 36.22 5.55
C SER A 18 -13.19 35.82 6.92
N ARG A 19 -14.28 35.05 6.92
CA ARG A 19 -14.92 34.61 8.16
C ARG A 19 -13.98 33.69 8.93
N SER A 20 -13.49 34.17 10.07
CA SER A 20 -12.65 33.36 10.97
C SER A 20 -13.45 32.19 11.52
N MET A 21 -12.80 31.02 11.65
CA MET A 21 -13.36 29.86 12.32
C MET A 21 -13.73 30.20 13.75
N THR A 22 -14.97 29.85 14.14
CA THR A 22 -15.49 30.09 15.48
C THR A 22 -14.75 29.27 16.55
N HIS A 23 -14.37 28.04 16.22
CA HIS A 23 -13.72 27.13 17.17
C HIS A 23 -12.19 27.11 16.97
N PRO A 24 -11.41 27.06 18.07
CA PRO A 24 -9.97 26.91 17.99
C PRO A 24 -9.60 25.55 17.38
N THR A 25 -8.52 25.52 16.63
CA THR A 25 -7.93 24.31 16.05
C THR A 25 -6.49 24.19 16.52
N ARG A 26 -5.94 22.99 16.50
CA ARG A 26 -4.54 22.73 16.83
C ARG A 26 -3.75 22.39 15.58
N TRP A 27 -2.60 23.03 15.47
CA TRP A 27 -1.66 22.95 14.38
C TRP A 27 -0.45 22.17 14.82
N ILE A 28 -0.19 21.04 14.16
CA ILE A 28 0.90 20.13 14.49
C ILE A 28 1.77 19.97 13.25
N GLU A 29 3.07 20.23 13.40
CA GLU A 29 4.07 19.99 12.37
C GLU A 29 4.90 18.78 12.73
N THR A 30 4.99 17.81 11.83
CA THR A 30 5.76 16.57 11.99
C THR A 30 6.49 16.23 10.70
N LEU A 31 7.56 15.44 10.80
CA LEU A 31 8.25 14.89 9.64
C LEU A 31 7.76 13.49 9.31
N ASP A 32 7.65 13.18 8.01
CA ASP A 32 7.44 11.83 7.53
C ASP A 32 8.73 10.99 7.58
N SER A 33 8.68 9.73 7.13
CA SER A 33 9.84 8.84 7.10
C SER A 33 10.91 9.23 6.07
N GLU A 34 10.57 10.11 5.13
CA GLU A 34 11.44 10.62 4.06
C GLU A 34 11.96 12.04 4.37
N GLY A 35 11.58 12.62 5.51
CA GLY A 35 11.96 13.97 5.94
C GLY A 35 11.07 15.08 5.40
N ASN A 36 9.93 14.76 4.76
CA ASN A 36 8.99 15.76 4.29
C ASN A 36 8.15 16.31 5.44
N LEU A 37 7.90 17.62 5.41
CA LEU A 37 7.05 18.31 6.39
C LEU A 37 5.58 17.95 6.16
N ILE A 38 4.95 17.41 7.20
CA ILE A 38 3.50 17.19 7.28
C ILE A 38 2.92 18.17 8.29
N ILE A 39 1.91 18.91 7.86
CA ILE A 39 1.10 19.78 8.71
C ILE A 39 -0.24 19.09 8.95
N ILE A 40 -0.57 18.89 10.22
CA ILE A 40 -1.84 18.31 10.66
C ILE A 40 -2.63 19.39 11.38
N LEU A 41 -3.87 19.57 10.95
CA LEU A 41 -4.83 20.43 11.62
C LEU A 41 -5.91 19.56 12.25
N THR A 42 -6.10 19.69 13.56
CA THR A 42 -7.10 18.91 14.30
C THR A 42 -7.98 19.79 15.19
N ASN A 43 -9.19 19.32 15.47
CA ASN A 43 -10.08 19.88 16.50
C ASN A 43 -9.83 19.25 17.88
N ASP A 44 -8.99 18.22 17.96
CA ASP A 44 -8.61 17.57 19.22
C ASP A 44 -7.46 18.34 19.89
N LEU A 45 -7.79 18.98 21.01
CA LEU A 45 -6.85 19.74 21.82
C LEU A 45 -6.28 18.92 22.99
N THR A 46 -6.72 17.68 23.16
CA THR A 46 -6.48 16.87 24.37
C THR A 46 -5.50 15.72 24.14
N MET A 47 -5.56 15.08 22.97
CA MET A 47 -4.69 13.95 22.60
C MET A 47 -3.23 14.39 22.47
N ASP A 48 -2.27 13.50 22.68
CA ASP A 48 -0.87 13.87 22.50
C ASP A 48 -0.54 14.13 21.01
N ALA A 49 0.35 15.08 20.73
CA ALA A 49 0.71 15.44 19.36
C ALA A 49 1.38 14.27 18.61
N VAL A 50 2.13 13.41 19.31
CA VAL A 50 2.72 12.20 18.73
C VAL A 50 1.63 11.19 18.38
N GLU A 51 0.63 11.01 19.24
CA GLU A 51 -0.51 10.12 18.98
C GLU A 51 -1.33 10.59 17.76
N ILE A 52 -1.55 11.90 17.63
CA ILE A 52 -2.22 12.48 16.46
C ILE A 52 -1.39 12.24 15.19
N GLY A 53 -0.07 12.40 15.26
CA GLY A 53 0.85 12.09 14.16
C GLY A 53 0.77 10.63 13.73
N ASP A 54 0.75 9.70 14.69
CA ASP A 54 0.62 8.27 14.43
C ASP A 54 -0.77 7.89 13.88
N LEU A 55 -1.84 8.54 14.35
CA LEU A 55 -3.18 8.38 13.79
C LEU A 55 -3.25 8.85 12.34
N TYR A 56 -2.63 10.00 12.05
CA TYR A 56 -2.54 10.51 10.67
C TYR A 56 -1.74 9.56 9.77
N ARG A 57 -0.67 8.93 10.28
CA ARG A 57 0.06 7.89 9.55
C ARG A 57 -0.83 6.68 9.22
N ARG A 58 -1.75 6.28 10.10
CA ARG A 58 -2.72 5.20 9.84
C ARG A 58 -3.74 5.55 8.75
N ARG A 59 -3.92 6.83 8.39
CA ARG A 59 -4.77 7.26 7.26
C ARG A 59 -4.36 6.56 5.95
N TRP A 60 -3.07 6.35 5.72
CA TRP A 60 -2.57 5.61 4.55
C TRP A 60 -3.05 4.16 4.50
N GLN A 61 -3.28 3.52 5.66
CA GLN A 61 -3.80 2.16 5.70
C GLN A 61 -5.22 2.08 5.13
N ILE A 62 -6.03 3.14 5.32
CA ILE A 62 -7.37 3.24 4.75
C ILE A 62 -7.31 3.31 3.22
N GLU A 63 -6.35 4.06 2.66
CA GLU A 63 -6.14 4.12 1.21
C GLU A 63 -5.72 2.76 0.64
N LEU A 64 -4.81 2.06 1.31
CA LEU A 64 -4.40 0.70 0.94
C LEU A 64 -5.56 -0.30 1.02
N PHE A 65 -6.42 -0.17 2.05
CA PHE A 65 -7.64 -0.95 2.19
C PHE A 65 -8.59 -0.74 0.99
N PHE A 66 -8.92 0.52 0.66
CA PHE A 66 -9.78 0.81 -0.48
C PHE A 66 -9.15 0.41 -1.81
N LYS A 67 -7.83 0.56 -1.95
CA LYS A 67 -7.09 0.05 -3.11
C LYS A 67 -7.25 -1.46 -3.24
N TRP A 68 -7.10 -2.20 -2.15
CA TRP A 68 -7.24 -3.65 -2.11
C TRP A 68 -8.66 -4.08 -2.51
N ILE A 69 -9.70 -3.48 -1.92
CA ILE A 69 -11.11 -3.77 -2.26
C ILE A 69 -11.38 -3.51 -3.74
N LYS A 70 -10.98 -2.35 -4.25
CA LYS A 70 -11.20 -1.97 -5.66
C LYS A 70 -10.45 -2.92 -6.61
N GLN A 71 -9.27 -3.42 -6.23
CA GLN A 71 -8.46 -4.30 -7.07
C GLN A 71 -8.95 -5.75 -7.05
N HIS A 72 -9.38 -6.27 -5.90
CA HIS A 72 -9.58 -7.70 -5.73
C HIS A 72 -11.05 -8.13 -5.64
N LEU A 73 -11.96 -7.25 -5.21
CA LEU A 73 -13.37 -7.60 -4.99
C LEU A 73 -14.33 -7.11 -6.09
N LYS A 74 -13.80 -6.85 -7.30
CA LYS A 74 -14.58 -6.44 -8.48
C LYS A 74 -15.52 -5.23 -8.26
N VAL A 75 -15.22 -4.35 -7.30
CA VAL A 75 -16.05 -3.16 -7.00
C VAL A 75 -15.98 -2.08 -8.09
N LYS A 76 -15.03 -2.17 -9.02
CA LYS A 76 -14.90 -1.21 -10.13
C LYS A 76 -15.97 -1.34 -11.22
N SER A 77 -16.53 -2.54 -11.40
CA SER A 77 -17.60 -2.78 -12.38
C SER A 77 -18.90 -2.99 -11.62
N MET A 78 -19.86 -2.11 -11.80
CA MET A 78 -21.16 -2.21 -11.13
C MET A 78 -22.04 -3.23 -11.83
N TYR A 79 -22.62 -4.17 -11.08
CA TYR A 79 -23.55 -5.16 -11.62
C TYR A 79 -24.94 -4.57 -11.96
N GLY A 80 -25.27 -3.41 -11.40
CA GLY A 80 -26.51 -2.68 -11.67
C GLY A 80 -26.31 -1.19 -11.45
N LYS A 81 -27.17 -0.37 -12.07
CA LYS A 81 -27.11 1.10 -11.98
C LYS A 81 -28.01 1.70 -10.89
N SER A 82 -28.83 0.88 -10.23
CA SER A 82 -29.68 1.34 -9.13
C SER A 82 -28.86 1.58 -7.88
N GLU A 83 -29.27 2.56 -7.08
CA GLU A 83 -28.65 2.89 -5.80
C GLU A 83 -28.52 1.66 -4.88
N ASN A 84 -29.59 0.87 -4.78
CA ASN A 84 -29.61 -0.36 -3.99
C ASN A 84 -28.60 -1.41 -4.51
N ALA A 85 -28.43 -1.54 -5.83
CA ALA A 85 -27.45 -2.47 -6.38
C ALA A 85 -26.01 -2.07 -6.01
N VAL A 86 -25.72 -0.78 -6.05
CA VAL A 86 -24.41 -0.24 -5.66
C VAL A 86 -24.15 -0.46 -4.16
N PHE A 87 -25.11 -0.14 -3.29
CA PHE A 87 -24.97 -0.37 -1.86
C PHE A 87 -24.79 -1.83 -1.51
N ASN A 88 -25.57 -2.72 -2.14
CA ASN A 88 -25.45 -4.16 -1.91
C ASN A 88 -24.09 -4.69 -2.35
N GLN A 89 -23.59 -4.27 -3.51
CA GLN A 89 -22.26 -4.66 -3.99
C GLN A 89 -21.16 -4.21 -3.02
N LEU A 90 -21.24 -2.99 -2.50
CA LEU A 90 -20.28 -2.50 -1.52
C LEU A 90 -20.37 -3.26 -0.18
N ARG A 91 -21.58 -3.51 0.33
CA ARG A 91 -21.81 -4.29 1.55
C ARG A 91 -21.24 -5.70 1.43
N ILE A 92 -21.51 -6.40 0.33
CA ILE A 92 -20.98 -7.74 0.06
C ILE A 92 -19.44 -7.71 0.01
N ALA A 93 -18.84 -6.70 -0.64
CA ALA A 93 -17.39 -6.57 -0.68
C ALA A 93 -16.78 -6.37 0.72
N LEU A 94 -17.38 -5.52 1.55
CA LEU A 94 -16.94 -5.31 2.93
C LEU A 94 -17.07 -6.59 3.76
N ILE A 95 -18.20 -7.29 3.68
CA ILE A 95 -18.43 -8.56 4.38
C ILE A 95 -17.41 -9.61 3.93
N ALA A 96 -17.19 -9.77 2.62
CA ALA A 96 -16.23 -10.72 2.06
C ALA A 96 -14.80 -10.42 2.54
N PHE A 97 -14.42 -9.15 2.63
CA PHE A 97 -13.12 -8.76 3.17
C PHE A 97 -12.97 -9.12 4.66
N CYS A 98 -13.99 -8.82 5.48
CA CYS A 98 -13.99 -9.18 6.89
C CYS A 98 -13.90 -10.71 7.09
N LEU A 99 -14.64 -11.49 6.30
CA LEU A 99 -14.56 -12.95 6.33
C LEU A 99 -13.20 -13.47 5.92
N LEU A 100 -12.55 -12.84 4.94
CA LEU A 100 -11.20 -13.19 4.51
C LEU A 100 -10.16 -12.91 5.60
N LEU A 101 -10.27 -11.78 6.29
CA LEU A 101 -9.42 -11.47 7.45
C LEU A 101 -9.66 -12.47 8.59
N LEU A 102 -10.92 -12.78 8.89
CA LEU A 102 -11.26 -13.78 9.90
C LEU A 102 -10.68 -15.15 9.53
N LEU A 103 -10.78 -15.56 8.27
CA LEU A 103 -10.20 -16.81 7.77
C LEU A 103 -8.68 -16.80 7.98
N GLN A 104 -8.01 -15.71 7.61
CA GLN A 104 -6.57 -15.56 7.81
C GLN A 104 -6.17 -15.70 9.30
N LEU A 105 -6.94 -15.10 10.21
CA LEU A 105 -6.73 -15.23 11.65
C LEU A 105 -6.95 -16.67 12.12
N ARG A 106 -8.00 -17.34 11.65
CA ARG A 106 -8.31 -18.74 12.00
C ARG A 106 -7.20 -19.71 11.60
N VAL A 107 -6.59 -19.50 10.43
CA VAL A 107 -5.47 -20.32 9.96
C VAL A 107 -4.11 -19.83 10.45
N SER A 108 -4.06 -18.80 11.32
CA SER A 108 -2.85 -18.22 11.90
C SER A 108 -1.78 -17.87 10.85
N HIS A 109 -2.21 -17.37 9.68
CA HIS A 109 -1.30 -17.06 8.59
C HIS A 109 -0.82 -15.60 8.67
N ASN A 110 0.47 -15.40 8.90
CA ASN A 110 1.10 -14.07 9.02
C ASN A 110 1.43 -13.40 7.66
N GLY A 111 1.10 -14.04 6.53
CA GLY A 111 1.41 -13.51 5.21
C GLY A 111 0.42 -12.48 4.68
N ARG A 112 0.49 -12.22 3.37
CA ARG A 112 -0.36 -11.24 2.70
C ARG A 112 -1.78 -11.78 2.55
N VAL A 113 -2.79 -10.97 2.90
CA VAL A 113 -4.23 -11.25 2.68
C VAL A 113 -4.52 -11.73 1.25
N LEU A 114 -3.78 -11.19 0.27
CA LEU A 114 -3.90 -11.56 -1.14
C LEU A 114 -3.59 -13.04 -1.42
N LEU A 115 -2.65 -13.66 -0.68
CA LEU A 115 -2.34 -15.09 -0.86
C LEU A 115 -3.50 -15.95 -0.38
N VAL A 116 -4.07 -15.62 0.78
CA VAL A 116 -5.27 -16.28 1.32
C VAL A 116 -6.41 -16.17 0.31
N TYR A 117 -6.65 -14.98 -0.24
CA TYR A 117 -7.67 -14.76 -1.26
C TYR A 117 -7.45 -15.62 -2.50
N ARG A 118 -6.23 -15.63 -3.06
CA ARG A 118 -5.89 -16.42 -4.25
C ARG A 118 -6.00 -17.91 -4.02
N CYS A 119 -5.52 -18.41 -2.89
CA CYS A 119 -5.67 -19.82 -2.54
C CYS A 119 -7.14 -20.18 -2.40
N LEU A 120 -7.95 -19.34 -1.75
CA LEU A 120 -9.39 -19.55 -1.63
C LEU A 120 -10.07 -19.61 -3.00
N GLN A 121 -9.76 -18.67 -3.90
CA GLN A 121 -10.30 -18.68 -5.27
C GLN A 121 -9.93 -19.94 -6.06
N ASN A 122 -8.67 -20.39 -5.95
CA ASN A 122 -8.18 -21.57 -6.66
C ASN A 122 -8.68 -22.89 -6.08
N THR A 123 -9.10 -22.90 -4.82
CA THR A 123 -9.50 -24.11 -4.08
C THR A 123 -10.95 -24.08 -3.63
N TRP A 124 -11.77 -23.17 -4.17
CA TRP A 124 -13.14 -22.93 -3.68
C TRP A 124 -14.05 -24.17 -3.76
N ALA A 125 -13.84 -25.03 -4.76
CA ALA A 125 -14.59 -26.27 -4.97
C ALA A 125 -13.93 -27.50 -4.32
N GLN A 126 -12.83 -27.31 -3.61
CA GLN A 126 -12.01 -28.38 -3.05
C GLN A 126 -12.18 -28.46 -1.53
N PRO A 127 -11.84 -29.60 -0.91
CA PRO A 127 -11.80 -29.71 0.55
C PRO A 127 -10.85 -28.69 1.17
N PHE A 128 -11.15 -28.28 2.41
CA PHE A 128 -10.37 -27.30 3.17
C PHE A 128 -8.87 -27.67 3.29
N GLU A 129 -8.54 -28.96 3.32
CA GLU A 129 -7.16 -29.45 3.33
C GLU A 129 -6.34 -29.03 2.09
N VAL A 130 -6.98 -28.92 0.93
CA VAL A 130 -6.31 -28.45 -0.30
C VAL A 130 -6.00 -26.96 -0.19
N PHE A 131 -6.90 -26.19 0.42
CA PHE A 131 -6.68 -24.77 0.72
C PHE A 131 -5.49 -24.59 1.68
N LEU A 132 -5.42 -25.36 2.77
CA LEU A 132 -4.29 -25.30 3.71
C LEU A 132 -2.95 -25.66 3.06
N ARG A 133 -2.95 -26.68 2.19
CA ARG A 133 -1.75 -27.04 1.41
C ARG A 133 -1.34 -25.95 0.43
N CYS A 134 -2.30 -25.29 -0.23
CA CYS A 134 -2.00 -24.12 -1.09
C CYS A 134 -1.35 -23.00 -0.29
N LEU A 135 -1.88 -22.71 0.90
CA LEU A 135 -1.45 -21.59 1.73
C LEU A 135 -0.05 -21.81 2.32
N ASN A 136 0.26 -23.04 2.72
CA ASN A 136 1.55 -23.41 3.32
C ASN A 136 2.60 -23.86 2.29
N ARG A 137 2.29 -23.75 0.99
CA ARG A 137 3.19 -24.18 -0.07
C ARG A 137 4.44 -23.29 -0.08
N PRO A 138 5.66 -23.86 0.00
CA PRO A 138 6.87 -23.07 -0.18
C PRO A 138 6.94 -22.52 -1.62
N PRO A 139 7.57 -21.36 -1.84
CA PRO A 139 7.74 -20.81 -3.18
C PRO A 139 8.49 -21.82 -4.05
N SER A 140 7.93 -22.15 -5.22
CA SER A 140 8.54 -23.11 -6.14
C SER A 140 9.81 -22.59 -6.80
N ARG A 141 9.97 -21.26 -6.89
CA ARG A 141 11.15 -20.57 -7.41
C ARG A 141 11.36 -19.28 -6.62
N SER A 142 12.61 -19.01 -6.24
CA SER A 142 13.03 -17.68 -5.77
C SER A 142 13.52 -16.87 -6.97
N SER A 143 12.75 -15.87 -7.37
CA SER A 143 13.27 -14.80 -8.22
C SER A 143 13.91 -13.75 -7.30
N PRO A 144 15.05 -13.14 -7.67
CA PRO A 144 15.60 -12.00 -6.94
C PRO A 144 14.69 -10.76 -6.95
N GLY A 145 13.52 -10.86 -7.59
CA GLY A 145 12.53 -9.81 -7.67
C GLY A 145 12.89 -8.78 -8.73
N ARG A 146 12.07 -7.73 -8.81
CA ARG A 146 12.34 -6.61 -9.70
C ARG A 146 13.56 -5.85 -9.17
N LYS A 147 14.71 -5.99 -9.84
CA LYS A 147 15.90 -5.18 -9.58
C LYS A 147 15.80 -3.85 -10.35
N LYS A 148 16.23 -2.75 -9.74
CA LYS A 148 16.39 -1.48 -10.46
C LYS A 148 17.66 -1.59 -11.30
N MET A 149 17.52 -1.56 -12.63
CA MET A 149 18.67 -1.56 -13.53
C MET A 149 19.47 -0.27 -13.38
N LYS A 150 20.80 -0.41 -13.29
CA LYS A 150 21.74 0.70 -13.28
C LYS A 150 22.19 0.99 -14.70
N HIS A 151 21.26 1.51 -15.50
CA HIS A 151 21.44 1.75 -16.94
C HIS A 151 22.74 2.50 -17.27
N GLU A 152 23.10 3.50 -16.45
CA GLU A 152 24.32 4.29 -16.65
C GLU A 152 25.59 3.47 -16.46
N GLN A 153 25.63 2.58 -15.46
CA GLN A 153 26.79 1.70 -15.23
C GLN A 153 26.90 0.64 -16.33
N VAL A 154 25.77 0.06 -16.72
CA VAL A 154 25.71 -0.90 -17.84
C VAL A 154 26.21 -0.22 -19.13
N PHE A 155 25.75 0.99 -19.42
CA PHE A 155 26.18 1.77 -20.57
C PHE A 155 27.68 2.08 -20.56
N SER A 156 28.23 2.53 -19.43
CA SER A 156 29.67 2.81 -19.32
C SER A 156 30.52 1.55 -19.56
N GLN A 157 30.07 0.39 -19.05
CA GLN A 157 30.76 -0.88 -19.26
C GLN A 157 30.70 -1.34 -20.73
N THR A 158 29.53 -1.26 -21.36
CA THR A 158 29.38 -1.58 -22.79
C THR A 158 30.20 -0.64 -23.68
N LEU A 159 30.25 0.65 -23.35
CA LEU A 159 31.07 1.62 -24.09
C LEU A 159 32.56 1.29 -23.97
N GLN A 160 33.01 0.86 -22.78
CA GLN A 160 34.39 0.48 -22.56
C GLN A 160 34.77 -0.78 -23.33
N GLN A 161 33.92 -1.81 -23.33
CA GLN A 161 34.09 -3.03 -24.16
C GLN A 161 34.23 -2.70 -25.64
N TYR A 162 33.41 -1.77 -26.14
CA TYR A 162 33.50 -1.30 -27.52
C TYR A 162 34.83 -0.61 -27.84
N VAL A 163 35.33 0.24 -26.94
CA VAL A 163 36.62 0.92 -27.09
C VAL A 163 37.78 -0.07 -27.05
N ASP A 164 37.69 -1.08 -26.19
CA ASP A 164 38.71 -2.12 -26.01
C ASP A 164 38.69 -3.17 -27.14
N GLY A 165 37.70 -3.10 -28.06
CA GLY A 165 37.56 -3.99 -29.22
C GLY A 165 36.94 -5.34 -28.90
N ASP A 166 36.44 -5.54 -27.68
CA ASP A 166 35.77 -6.75 -27.21
C ASP A 166 34.27 -6.66 -27.58
N ILE A 167 33.98 -6.82 -28.87
CA ILE A 167 32.66 -6.57 -29.46
C ILE A 167 31.97 -7.81 -30.03
N GLU A 168 32.67 -8.93 -30.18
CA GLU A 168 32.13 -10.13 -30.85
C GLU A 168 30.87 -10.69 -30.16
N HIS A 169 30.79 -10.57 -28.83
CA HIS A 169 29.64 -11.02 -28.04
C HIS A 169 28.50 -10.01 -27.97
N LEU A 170 28.69 -8.75 -28.40
CA LEU A 170 27.64 -7.72 -28.32
C LEU A 170 26.51 -7.97 -29.33
N ASP A 171 26.78 -8.69 -30.40
CA ASP A 171 25.80 -9.07 -31.43
C ASP A 171 25.12 -10.43 -31.13
N ASP A 172 25.49 -11.10 -30.04
CA ASP A 172 24.87 -12.36 -29.61
C ASP A 172 23.50 -12.13 -28.96
N LEU A 173 22.50 -12.91 -29.39
CA LEU A 173 21.14 -12.86 -28.84
C LEU A 173 21.04 -13.45 -27.43
N GLU A 174 22.05 -14.21 -26.99
CA GLU A 174 22.13 -14.76 -25.63
C GLU A 174 22.88 -13.85 -24.65
N TYR A 175 23.51 -12.77 -25.13
CA TYR A 175 24.23 -11.83 -24.28
C TYR A 175 23.26 -10.96 -23.46
N ASP A 176 23.29 -11.14 -22.13
CA ASP A 176 22.60 -10.27 -21.19
C ASP A 176 23.65 -9.36 -20.50
N PRO A 177 23.64 -8.04 -20.73
CA PRO A 177 24.54 -7.11 -20.05
C PRO A 177 24.18 -6.88 -18.57
N VAL A 178 23.39 -7.79 -17.95
CA VAL A 178 22.79 -7.69 -16.61
C VAL A 178 23.10 -8.89 -15.72
#